data_AF-A0A355IPG9-F1
#
_entry.id   AF-A0A355IPG9-F1
#
_cell.length_a   1.000
_cell.length_b   1.000
_cell.length_c   1.000
_cell.angle_alpha   90.00
_cell.angle_beta   90.00
_cell.angle_gamma   90.00
#
_symmetry.space_group_name_H-M   'P 1'
#
loop_
_entity.id
_entity.type
_entity.pdbx_description
1 polymer ?
#
loop_
_entity_poly.entity_id
_entity_poly.type
_entity_poly.pdbx_seq_one_letter_code
_entity_poly.pdbx_strand_id
1 'polypeptide(L)'
;MKTVLPETNAAIKPSNTETLRYAVRSYGESGFLFVVNYQDHLTVKPLEAVSVSVRTQKEALTFPSSGSMTVPASFSAILPFNLDLGKAMLKSATVQPLTVLHRGDANYVVFSALEGNAPELSFPATTSIHSLKQATVSKKGALKTVKGRNGQPFSFVANGVNVLVIPQSMAENAIVIDNQLFLSEALVLPDNDQLRLISQQADNRVHVYPASKRPLKAQGAVVRVDKPLFNGFDSYSVVFEVQKPDVTFTKISANKYTVRVNSDISTLNDVFLRIDYVGDRALAFIDGTLLTDHFYHGRPWELSLRAKAAALKQQDMVLFFHPLHADYEQVKTMTALPEFEQGTLLNIRGFEVVAEYKASLTN
;
A
#
# COMPACT_ATOMS: atom_id res chain seq x y z
N MET A 1 -2.13 18.63 23.59
CA MET A 1 -1.80 18.95 22.18
C MET A 1 -2.69 20.09 21.71
N LYS A 2 -2.22 20.98 20.84
CA LYS A 2 -2.98 22.11 20.29
C LYS A 2 -3.03 22.00 18.76
N THR A 3 -4.13 22.42 18.15
CA THR A 3 -4.26 22.57 16.70
C THR A 3 -4.12 24.04 16.34
N VAL A 4 -3.31 24.34 15.32
CA VAL A 4 -3.12 25.70 14.78
C VAL A 4 -3.40 25.65 13.29
N LEU A 5 -4.27 26.55 12.83
CA LEU A 5 -4.57 26.76 11.41
C LEU A 5 -3.95 28.08 10.97
N PRO A 6 -3.57 28.24 9.70
CA PRO A 6 -3.18 29.54 9.18
C PRO A 6 -4.35 30.51 9.25
N GLU A 7 -4.09 31.79 9.49
CA GLU A 7 -5.12 32.83 9.58
C GLU A 7 -5.97 32.92 8.31
N THR A 8 -5.39 32.55 7.16
CA THR A 8 -6.08 32.50 5.86
C THR A 8 -7.06 31.35 5.73
N ASN A 9 -7.04 30.35 6.63
CA ASN A 9 -7.82 29.12 6.48
C ASN A 9 -9.33 29.37 6.40
N ALA A 10 -9.85 30.31 7.18
CA ALA A 10 -11.28 30.63 7.21
C ALA A 10 -11.82 31.17 5.87
N ALA A 11 -10.95 31.70 5.01
CA ALA A 11 -11.32 32.23 3.70
C ALA A 11 -11.29 31.17 2.57
N ILE A 12 -10.77 29.97 2.82
CA ILE A 12 -10.65 28.92 1.81
C ILE A 12 -12.03 28.27 1.59
N LYS A 13 -12.64 28.55 0.44
CA LYS A 13 -13.88 27.90 0.01
C LYS A 13 -13.61 26.46 -0.48
N PRO A 14 -14.59 25.54 -0.41
CA PRO A 14 -14.44 24.17 -0.93
C PRO A 14 -14.00 24.12 -2.40
N SER A 15 -14.44 25.06 -3.24
CA SER A 15 -14.08 25.15 -4.66
C SER A 15 -12.68 25.72 -4.93
N ASN A 16 -11.95 26.20 -3.92
CA ASN A 16 -10.61 26.74 -4.10
C ASN A 16 -9.59 25.59 -4.20
N THR A 17 -8.98 25.43 -5.37
CA THR A 17 -7.94 24.43 -5.67
C THR A 17 -6.53 25.02 -5.76
N GLU A 18 -6.37 26.33 -5.51
CA GLU A 18 -5.12 27.07 -5.72
C GLU A 18 -4.41 27.39 -4.40
N THR A 19 -5.11 27.31 -3.27
CA THR A 19 -4.56 27.59 -1.94
C THR A 19 -4.29 26.31 -1.18
N LEU A 20 -3.06 26.19 -0.67
CA LEU A 20 -2.64 25.07 0.17
C LEU A 20 -3.49 24.99 1.44
N ARG A 21 -4.01 23.78 1.73
CA ARG A 21 -4.64 23.47 3.02
C ARG A 21 -3.61 22.80 3.92
N TYR A 22 -3.38 23.37 5.09
CA TYR A 22 -2.42 22.84 6.05
C TYR A 22 -2.77 23.19 7.49
N ALA A 23 -2.28 22.41 8.44
CA ALA A 23 -2.51 22.59 9.86
C ALA A 23 -1.31 22.11 10.68
N VAL A 24 -1.11 22.66 11.87
CA VAL A 24 -0.12 22.18 12.82
C VAL A 24 -0.82 21.52 14.01
N ARG A 25 -0.37 20.33 14.41
CA ARG A 25 -0.68 19.74 15.72
C ARG A 25 0.57 19.77 16.56
N SER A 26 0.56 20.51 17.66
CA SER A 26 1.74 20.72 18.50
C SER A 26 1.58 20.25 19.94
N TYR A 27 2.71 19.88 20.54
CA TYR A 27 2.91 19.65 21.96
C TYR A 27 4.18 20.41 22.39
N GLY A 28 3.99 21.59 22.98
CA GLY A 28 5.09 22.51 23.29
C GLY A 28 5.82 22.94 22.01
N GLU A 29 7.13 22.65 21.97
CA GLU A 29 8.01 23.00 20.85
C GLU A 29 8.04 21.95 19.74
N SER A 30 7.31 20.84 19.88
CA SER A 30 7.31 19.70 18.95
C SER A 30 5.95 19.44 18.33
N GLY A 31 5.91 18.71 17.21
CA GLY A 31 4.64 18.34 16.60
C GLY A 31 4.75 17.94 15.13
N PHE A 32 3.63 18.09 14.43
CA PHE A 32 3.49 17.73 13.03
C PHE A 32 2.78 18.83 12.24
N LEU A 33 3.28 19.09 11.04
CA LEU A 33 2.64 19.87 9.99
C LEU A 33 1.89 18.91 9.06
N PHE A 34 0.58 19.06 8.98
CA PHE A 34 -0.30 18.35 8.06
C PHE A 34 -0.46 19.19 6.80
N VAL A 35 -0.23 18.59 5.64
CA VAL A 35 -0.34 19.23 4.32
C VAL A 35 -1.32 18.44 3.49
N VAL A 36 -2.28 19.11 2.83
CA VAL A 36 -3.29 18.48 1.99
C VAL A 36 -3.45 19.27 0.69
N ASN A 37 -3.34 18.56 -0.42
CA ASN A 37 -3.72 19.03 -1.76
C ASN A 37 -4.62 18.00 -2.43
N TYR A 38 -5.81 17.84 -1.86
CA TYR A 38 -6.89 17.01 -2.34
C TYR A 38 -8.20 17.71 -2.01
N GLN A 39 -9.18 17.62 -2.91
CA GLN A 39 -10.50 18.16 -2.72
C GLN A 39 -11.51 17.22 -3.37
N ASP A 40 -12.47 16.75 -2.56
CA ASP A 40 -13.48 15.83 -3.03
C ASP A 40 -14.30 16.44 -4.19
N HIS A 41 -14.65 15.60 -5.16
CA HIS A 41 -15.34 15.95 -6.40
C HIS A 41 -14.67 17.01 -7.30
N LEU A 42 -13.44 17.43 -7.02
CA LEU A 42 -12.73 18.44 -7.81
C LEU A 42 -11.35 17.95 -8.25
N THR A 43 -11.02 18.22 -9.51
CA THR A 43 -9.66 18.02 -10.01
C THR A 43 -8.74 19.10 -9.46
N VAL A 44 -7.72 18.68 -8.71
CA VAL A 44 -6.68 19.57 -8.18
C VAL A 44 -5.42 19.50 -9.02
N LYS A 45 -4.67 20.61 -9.09
CA LYS A 45 -3.36 20.68 -9.75
C LYS A 45 -2.24 20.63 -8.70
N PRO A 46 -1.00 20.27 -9.09
CA PRO A 46 0.16 20.48 -8.22
C PRO A 46 0.30 21.94 -7.80
N LEU A 47 0.66 22.18 -6.54
CA LEU A 47 1.00 23.50 -6.02
C LEU A 47 2.52 23.65 -6.02
N GLU A 48 3.03 24.56 -6.83
CA GLU A 48 4.47 24.79 -7.01
C GLU A 48 5.03 25.77 -5.98
N ALA A 49 6.34 25.69 -5.74
CA ALA A 49 7.09 26.64 -4.93
C ALA A 49 6.54 26.84 -3.49
N VAL A 50 5.99 25.78 -2.88
CA VAL A 50 5.47 25.81 -1.52
C VAL A 50 6.60 25.84 -0.50
N SER A 51 6.53 26.75 0.46
CA SER A 51 7.41 26.81 1.63
C SER A 51 6.58 27.17 2.86
N VAL A 52 6.55 26.30 3.86
CA VAL A 52 5.77 26.50 5.08
C VAL A 52 6.72 26.71 6.25
N SER A 53 6.49 27.77 7.04
CA SER A 53 7.27 28.03 8.26
C SER A 53 6.41 27.84 9.51
N VAL A 54 6.83 26.94 10.38
CA VAL A 54 6.24 26.71 11.70
C VAL A 54 7.06 27.48 12.73
N ARG A 55 6.41 28.42 13.44
CA ARG A 55 7.04 29.20 14.51
C ARG A 55 6.62 28.66 15.88
N THR A 56 7.60 28.29 16.67
CA THR A 56 7.47 27.88 18.07
C THR A 56 7.94 29.02 18.98
N GLN A 57 7.98 28.83 20.31
CA GLN A 57 8.50 29.86 21.19
C GLN A 57 10.01 30.04 21.05
N LYS A 58 10.74 28.95 20.73
CA LYS A 58 12.20 28.95 20.67
C LYS A 58 12.78 29.17 19.28
N GLU A 59 12.05 28.80 18.23
CA GLU A 59 12.59 28.82 16.87
C GLU A 59 11.52 28.83 15.77
N ALA A 60 11.98 29.13 14.55
CA ALA A 60 11.21 28.98 13.33
C ALA A 60 11.82 27.86 12.46
N LEU A 61 10.96 26.95 12.00
CA LEU A 61 11.34 25.79 11.19
C LEU A 61 10.61 25.84 9.86
N THR A 62 11.36 25.77 8.77
CA THR A 62 10.82 25.84 7.41
C THR A 62 10.85 24.47 6.74
N PHE A 63 9.85 24.22 5.91
CA PHE A 63 9.67 22.99 5.13
C PHE A 63 9.59 23.34 3.64
N PRO A 64 10.56 22.90 2.82
CA PRO A 64 11.87 22.36 3.21
C PRO A 64 12.72 23.39 3.99
N SER A 65 13.76 22.94 4.66
CA SER A 65 14.73 23.76 5.42
C SER A 65 15.43 24.84 4.58
N SER A 66 15.41 24.69 3.25
CA SER A 66 15.83 25.71 2.30
C SER A 66 15.06 25.59 0.99
N GLY A 67 14.67 26.72 0.41
CA GLY A 67 13.95 26.76 -0.85
C GLY A 67 12.47 26.43 -0.68
N SER A 68 11.95 25.66 -1.63
CA SER A 68 10.53 25.29 -1.71
C SER A 68 10.38 23.86 -2.23
N MET A 69 9.18 23.33 -2.15
CA MET A 69 8.79 22.03 -2.68
C MET A 69 7.55 22.13 -3.55
N THR A 70 7.33 21.13 -4.39
CA THR A 70 6.07 20.94 -5.10
C THR A 70 5.16 20.06 -4.23
N VAL A 71 3.90 20.46 -4.08
CA VAL A 71 2.87 19.63 -3.45
C VAL A 71 2.03 19.02 -4.57
N PRO A 72 2.20 17.72 -4.91
CA PRO A 72 1.49 17.08 -6.01
C PRO A 72 -0.04 17.18 -5.90
N ALA A 73 -0.73 16.89 -7.00
CA ALA A 73 -2.17 16.66 -6.97
C ALA A 73 -2.49 15.40 -6.15
N SER A 74 -3.65 15.39 -5.47
CA SER A 74 -4.10 14.28 -4.62
C SER A 74 -3.10 13.91 -3.51
N PHE A 75 -2.41 14.91 -2.96
CA PHE A 75 -1.32 14.72 -2.00
C PHE A 75 -1.76 14.94 -0.57
N SER A 76 -1.21 14.14 0.36
CA SER A 76 -1.27 14.42 1.79
C SER A 76 0.03 14.03 2.48
N ALA A 77 0.40 14.78 3.52
CA ALA A 77 1.63 14.52 4.26
C ALA A 77 1.54 14.97 5.73
N ILE A 78 2.28 14.26 6.58
CA ILE A 78 2.46 14.52 8.01
C ILE A 78 3.97 14.74 8.26
N LEU A 79 4.38 16.00 8.29
CA LEU A 79 5.78 16.40 8.37
C LEU A 79 6.17 16.71 9.82
N PRO A 80 7.12 15.97 10.44
CA PRO A 80 7.50 16.18 11.83
C PRO A 80 8.40 17.41 12.01
N PHE A 81 8.25 18.09 13.15
CA PHE A 81 9.23 19.03 13.66
C PHE A 81 9.55 18.79 15.13
N ASN A 82 10.81 19.06 15.49
CA ASN A 82 11.36 18.84 16.83
C ASN A 82 10.97 17.45 17.38
N LEU A 83 11.09 16.43 16.52
CA LEU A 83 10.79 15.04 16.84
C LEU A 83 11.99 14.42 17.53
N ASP A 84 11.77 13.94 18.75
CA ASP A 84 12.77 13.22 19.52
C ASP A 84 12.91 11.78 18.98
N LEU A 85 14.12 11.41 18.57
CA LEU A 85 14.48 10.07 18.11
C LEU A 85 15.24 9.27 19.21
N GLY A 86 15.19 9.74 20.46
CA GLY A 86 15.89 9.21 21.61
C GLY A 86 17.27 9.84 21.79
N LYS A 87 18.25 9.45 20.96
CA LYS A 87 19.63 9.99 21.05
C LYS A 87 19.90 11.15 20.08
N ALA A 88 18.94 11.47 19.22
CA ALA A 88 19.03 12.54 18.23
C ALA A 88 17.73 13.35 18.20
N MET A 89 17.84 14.66 18.03
CA MET A 89 16.70 15.56 17.84
C MET A 89 16.56 15.90 16.35
N LEU A 90 15.44 15.51 15.74
CA LEU A 90 15.10 15.88 14.37
C LEU A 90 14.36 17.22 14.38
N LYS A 91 14.96 18.26 13.79
CA LYS A 91 14.41 19.63 13.79
C LYS A 91 13.26 19.76 12.82
N SER A 92 13.43 19.30 11.59
CA SER A 92 12.37 19.26 10.57
C SER A 92 12.66 18.15 9.57
N ALA A 93 11.61 17.65 8.91
CA ALA A 93 11.76 16.71 7.80
C ALA A 93 10.63 16.84 6.77
N THR A 94 10.96 16.55 5.51
CA THR A 94 9.98 16.38 4.41
C THR A 94 9.61 14.91 4.18
N VAL A 95 9.79 14.08 5.21
CA VAL A 95 9.43 12.66 5.22
C VAL A 95 8.52 12.37 6.42
N GLN A 96 7.66 11.36 6.29
CA GLN A 96 6.70 10.99 7.33
C GLN A 96 7.27 9.88 8.21
N PRO A 97 7.07 9.90 9.54
CA PRO A 97 7.41 8.75 10.38
C PRO A 97 6.59 7.52 9.95
N LEU A 98 7.24 6.37 9.84
CA LEU A 98 6.57 5.10 9.55
C LEU A 98 6.55 4.21 10.79
N THR A 99 7.71 3.92 11.37
CA THR A 99 7.81 3.04 12.54
C THR A 99 9.13 3.21 13.28
N VAL A 100 9.19 2.72 14.52
CA VAL A 100 10.41 2.55 15.31
C VAL A 100 10.57 1.07 15.63
N LEU A 101 11.78 0.54 15.41
CA LEU A 101 12.11 -0.86 15.69
C LEU A 101 13.21 -0.91 16.75
N HIS A 102 13.08 -1.83 17.70
CA HIS A 102 14.04 -2.03 18.78
C HIS A 102 14.72 -3.38 18.66
N ARG A 103 16.05 -3.40 18.64
CA ARG A 103 16.83 -4.66 18.62
C ARG A 103 18.02 -4.57 19.56
N GLY A 104 17.87 -5.20 20.73
CA GLY A 104 18.80 -4.97 21.85
C GLY A 104 18.83 -3.49 22.20
N ASP A 105 20.03 -2.91 22.30
CA ASP A 105 20.22 -1.48 22.61
C ASP A 105 20.13 -0.54 21.39
N ALA A 106 19.92 -1.10 20.18
CA ALA A 106 19.86 -0.34 18.95
C ALA A 106 18.42 0.07 18.60
N ASN A 107 18.23 1.38 18.36
CA ASN A 107 16.99 1.94 17.84
C ASN A 107 17.12 2.17 16.33
N TYR A 108 16.09 1.73 15.60
CA TYR A 108 15.93 2.00 14.18
C TYR A 108 14.67 2.83 13.97
N VAL A 109 14.82 4.00 13.37
CA VAL A 109 13.68 4.85 13.01
C VAL A 109 13.52 4.80 11.49
N VAL A 110 12.33 4.40 11.05
CA VAL A 110 11.99 4.30 9.64
C VAL A 110 11.05 5.43 9.27
N PHE A 111 11.37 6.15 8.21
CA PHE A 111 10.52 7.16 7.60
C PHE A 111 10.08 6.74 6.19
N SER A 112 8.91 7.22 5.77
CA SER A 112 8.42 7.14 4.41
C SER A 112 8.67 8.45 3.67
N ALA A 113 9.37 8.38 2.53
CA ALA A 113 9.55 9.50 1.62
C ALA A 113 8.30 9.70 0.78
N LEU A 114 7.88 10.95 0.66
CA LEU A 114 6.69 11.37 -0.07
C LEU A 114 6.93 11.32 -1.58
N GLU A 115 5.97 10.77 -2.33
CA GLU A 115 6.08 10.71 -3.78
C GLU A 115 6.24 12.11 -4.41
N GLY A 116 7.05 12.19 -5.45
CA GLY A 116 7.34 13.44 -6.16
C GLY A 116 8.31 14.40 -5.46
N ASN A 117 8.74 14.13 -4.22
CA ASN A 117 9.56 15.04 -3.44
C ASN A 117 10.92 14.46 -3.04
N ALA A 118 11.97 15.29 -3.13
CA ALA A 118 13.28 14.90 -2.61
C ALA A 118 13.24 14.90 -1.07
N PRO A 119 13.50 13.76 -0.41
CA PRO A 119 13.41 13.65 1.05
C PRO A 119 14.58 14.38 1.72
N GLU A 120 14.29 15.14 2.78
CA GLU A 120 15.30 15.76 3.63
C GLU A 120 14.96 15.67 5.13
N LEU A 121 16.02 15.57 5.94
CA LEU A 121 15.95 15.49 7.40
C LEU A 121 17.00 16.43 7.99
N SER A 122 16.57 17.41 8.78
CA SER A 122 17.44 18.43 9.37
C SER A 122 17.64 18.22 10.87
N PHE A 123 18.90 18.24 11.29
CA PHE A 123 19.35 18.03 12.66
C PHE A 123 20.17 19.23 13.15
N PRO A 124 20.35 19.43 14.48
CA PRO A 124 21.34 20.38 14.98
C PRO A 124 22.72 20.14 14.38
N ALA A 125 23.50 21.20 14.17
CA ALA A 125 24.86 21.09 13.63
C ALA A 125 25.80 20.26 14.54
N THR A 126 25.46 20.11 15.82
CA THR A 126 26.17 19.29 16.80
C THR A 126 25.88 17.79 16.67
N THR A 127 24.81 17.38 15.97
CA THR A 127 24.49 15.97 15.74
C THR A 127 25.58 15.30 14.90
N SER A 128 26.07 14.16 15.37
CA SER A 128 26.98 13.30 14.62
C SER A 128 26.19 12.52 13.58
N ILE A 129 26.51 12.71 12.30
CA ILE A 129 25.92 12.01 11.15
C ILE A 129 27.02 11.23 10.44
N HIS A 130 26.86 9.92 10.32
CA HIS A 130 27.84 9.05 9.67
C HIS A 130 27.15 7.82 9.04
N SER A 131 27.93 6.91 8.44
CA SER A 131 27.45 5.69 7.79
C SER A 131 26.39 5.93 6.72
N LEU A 132 26.51 7.02 5.96
CA LEU A 132 25.55 7.37 4.92
C LEU A 132 25.57 6.33 3.78
N LYS A 133 24.38 5.94 3.33
CA LYS A 133 24.15 5.08 2.17
C LYS A 133 23.11 5.75 1.28
N GLN A 134 23.49 6.05 0.03
CA GLN A 134 22.64 6.77 -0.94
C GLN A 134 22.09 8.12 -0.44
N ALA A 135 22.82 8.77 0.48
CA ALA A 135 22.46 10.05 1.05
C ALA A 135 23.65 11.01 1.03
N THR A 136 23.35 12.31 1.00
CA THR A 136 24.33 13.38 1.19
C THR A 136 24.00 14.14 2.46
N VAL A 137 25.02 14.74 3.08
CA VAL A 137 24.85 15.64 4.22
C VAL A 137 25.50 16.98 3.91
N SER A 138 24.80 18.06 4.21
CA SER A 138 25.33 19.42 4.14
C SER A 138 25.09 20.15 5.46
N LYS A 139 25.90 21.16 5.75
CA LYS A 139 25.74 22.03 6.93
C LYS A 139 25.45 23.45 6.47
N LYS A 140 24.39 24.05 7.02
CA LYS A 140 24.05 25.47 6.81
C LYS A 140 23.65 26.09 8.15
N GLY A 141 24.43 27.07 8.61
CA GLY A 141 24.22 27.69 9.92
C GLY A 141 24.20 26.66 11.06
N ALA A 142 23.12 26.65 11.83
CA ALA A 142 22.92 25.77 12.98
C ALA A 142 22.36 24.38 12.62
N LEU A 143 22.16 24.07 11.33
CA LEU A 143 21.58 22.80 10.89
C LEU A 143 22.55 21.96 10.04
N LYS A 144 22.50 20.65 10.23
CA LYS A 144 22.99 19.63 9.29
C LYS A 144 21.78 18.95 8.65
N THR A 145 21.72 18.94 7.33
CA THR A 145 20.60 18.36 6.58
C THR A 145 21.08 17.16 5.79
N VAL A 146 20.43 16.02 6.00
CA VAL A 146 20.63 14.80 5.21
C VAL A 146 19.59 14.77 4.10
N LYS A 147 20.02 14.52 2.86
CA LYS A 147 19.13 14.43 1.69
C LYS A 147 19.28 13.08 0.99
N GLY A 148 18.15 12.52 0.58
CA GLY A 148 18.07 11.35 -0.30
C GLY A 148 17.63 11.72 -1.71
N ARG A 149 17.62 10.73 -2.60
CA ARG A 149 17.02 10.86 -3.94
C ARG A 149 15.56 10.43 -3.91
N ASN A 150 14.70 11.10 -4.66
CA ASN A 150 13.31 10.70 -4.81
C ASN A 150 13.23 9.26 -5.39
N GLY A 151 12.28 8.46 -4.90
CA GLY A 151 12.07 7.08 -5.35
C GLY A 151 13.16 6.09 -4.97
N GLN A 152 14.13 6.45 -4.12
CA GLN A 152 15.22 5.56 -3.69
C GLN A 152 15.35 5.51 -2.17
N PRO A 153 15.58 4.32 -1.57
CA PRO A 153 15.88 4.23 -0.15
C PRO A 153 17.25 4.83 0.18
N PHE A 154 17.39 5.35 1.39
CA PHE A 154 18.67 5.77 1.92
C PHE A 154 18.74 5.57 3.44
N SER A 155 19.94 5.49 3.99
CA SER A 155 20.13 5.37 5.43
C SER A 155 21.37 6.11 5.93
N PHE A 156 21.37 6.37 7.24
CA PHE A 156 22.47 7.00 7.96
C PHE A 156 22.33 6.73 9.46
N VAL A 157 23.35 7.08 10.24
CA VAL A 157 23.32 7.02 11.71
C VAL A 157 23.40 8.43 12.29
N ALA A 158 22.46 8.78 13.16
CA ALA A 158 22.39 10.07 13.86
C ALA A 158 22.56 9.89 15.38
N ASN A 159 23.69 10.30 15.95
CA ASN A 159 24.03 10.06 17.37
C ASN A 159 23.77 8.61 17.84
N GLY A 160 24.01 7.63 16.97
CA GLY A 160 23.77 6.20 17.25
C GLY A 160 22.35 5.70 16.95
N VAL A 161 21.42 6.56 16.53
CA VAL A 161 20.11 6.16 16.00
C VAL A 161 20.26 5.75 14.53
N ASN A 162 19.84 4.54 14.17
CA ASN A 162 19.83 4.10 12.78
C ASN A 162 18.60 4.68 12.09
N VAL A 163 18.79 5.51 11.07
CA VAL A 163 17.68 6.11 10.30
C VAL A 163 17.63 5.45 8.93
N LEU A 164 16.47 4.90 8.59
CA LEU A 164 16.16 4.42 7.25
C LEU A 164 15.02 5.27 6.69
N VAL A 165 15.15 5.67 5.43
CA VAL A 165 14.07 6.30 4.69
C VAL A 165 13.77 5.45 3.47
N ILE A 166 12.52 5.03 3.32
CA ILE A 166 12.04 4.25 2.19
C ILE A 166 11.02 5.06 1.37
N PRO A 167 11.02 4.98 0.03
CA PRO A 167 9.92 5.42 -0.82
C PRO A 167 8.53 5.00 -0.33
N GLN A 168 7.53 5.85 -0.58
CA GLN A 168 6.13 5.59 -0.25
C GLN A 168 5.63 4.25 -0.78
N SER A 169 5.95 3.88 -2.02
CA SER A 169 5.56 2.59 -2.61
C SER A 169 6.10 1.38 -1.85
N MET A 170 7.24 1.50 -1.16
CA MET A 170 7.72 0.45 -0.26
C MET A 170 7.01 0.49 1.08
N ALA A 171 6.71 1.68 1.61
CA ALA A 171 6.00 1.83 2.87
C ALA A 171 4.56 1.29 2.81
N GLU A 172 3.89 1.39 1.65
CA GLU A 172 2.54 0.84 1.41
C GLU A 172 2.52 -0.69 1.45
N ASN A 173 3.67 -1.33 1.23
CA ASN A 173 3.86 -2.78 1.24
C ASN A 173 4.55 -3.26 2.53
N ALA A 174 4.53 -2.44 3.58
CA ALA A 174 5.27 -2.68 4.81
C ALA A 174 4.40 -3.17 5.97
N ILE A 175 4.91 -4.15 6.71
CA ILE A 175 4.33 -4.59 7.99
C ILE A 175 5.43 -4.75 9.04
N VAL A 176 5.12 -4.42 10.29
CA VAL A 176 6.04 -4.61 11.42
C VAL A 176 5.59 -5.79 12.25
N ILE A 177 6.50 -6.75 12.46
CA ILE A 177 6.25 -7.94 13.27
C ILE A 177 7.52 -8.20 14.09
N ASP A 178 7.38 -8.37 15.40
CA ASP A 178 8.48 -8.63 16.34
C ASP A 178 9.71 -7.70 16.18
N ASN A 179 9.45 -6.39 16.06
CA ASN A 179 10.48 -5.36 15.83
C ASN A 179 11.29 -5.55 14.53
N GLN A 180 10.72 -6.22 13.53
CA GLN A 180 11.25 -6.27 12.17
C GLN A 180 10.21 -5.74 11.18
N LEU A 181 10.69 -4.97 10.22
CA LEU A 181 9.94 -4.49 9.07
C LEU A 181 10.05 -5.52 7.95
N PHE A 182 8.92 -6.03 7.50
CA PHE A 182 8.79 -6.85 6.31
C PHE A 182 8.22 -6.01 5.18
N LEU A 183 8.79 -6.10 3.98
CA LEU A 183 8.27 -5.49 2.76
C LEU A 183 7.94 -6.59 1.74
N SER A 184 6.72 -6.61 1.23
CA SER A 184 6.28 -7.52 0.18
C SER A 184 5.02 -7.01 -0.53
N GLU A 185 4.94 -7.21 -1.85
CA GLU A 185 3.66 -7.04 -2.57
C GLU A 185 2.66 -8.16 -2.24
N ALA A 186 3.15 -9.31 -1.74
CA ALA A 186 2.31 -10.36 -1.19
C ALA A 186 1.79 -9.95 0.19
N LEU A 187 0.60 -10.44 0.54
CA LEU A 187 0.06 -10.22 1.88
C LEU A 187 0.87 -11.04 2.89
N VAL A 188 1.59 -10.35 3.78
CA VAL A 188 2.28 -10.94 4.92
C VAL A 188 1.54 -10.54 6.20
N LEU A 189 1.12 -11.50 7.00
CA LEU A 189 0.44 -11.26 8.28
C LEU A 189 0.93 -12.20 9.38
N PRO A 190 0.83 -11.79 10.66
CA PRO A 190 1.03 -12.70 11.79
C PRO A 190 -0.01 -13.84 11.78
N ASP A 191 0.43 -15.05 12.11
CA ASP A 191 -0.40 -16.26 12.23
C ASP A 191 0.14 -17.15 13.36
N ASN A 192 -0.38 -16.95 14.57
CA ASN A 192 0.15 -17.53 15.80
C ASN A 192 1.66 -17.24 15.96
N ASP A 193 2.50 -18.26 16.13
CA ASP A 193 3.96 -18.14 16.29
C ASP A 193 4.71 -18.07 14.94
N GLN A 194 4.00 -17.88 13.82
CA GLN A 194 4.56 -17.84 12.48
C GLN A 194 4.01 -16.64 11.70
N LEU A 195 4.58 -16.41 10.52
CA LEU A 195 4.04 -15.48 9.53
C LEU A 195 3.33 -16.27 8.45
N ARG A 196 2.26 -15.72 7.88
CA ARG A 196 1.64 -16.26 6.68
C ARG A 196 1.86 -15.30 5.51
N LEU A 197 2.36 -15.84 4.41
CA LEU A 197 2.42 -15.15 3.12
C LEU A 197 1.30 -15.70 2.23
N ILE A 198 0.46 -14.81 1.68
CA ILE A 198 -0.62 -15.14 0.74
C ILE A 198 -0.42 -14.34 -0.54
N SER A 199 -0.50 -14.99 -1.69
CA SER A 199 -0.31 -14.33 -2.98
C SER A 199 -0.95 -15.08 -4.14
N GLN A 200 -1.41 -14.35 -5.16
CA GLN A 200 -1.79 -14.90 -6.46
C GLN A 200 -0.58 -15.04 -7.41
N GLN A 201 0.59 -14.53 -7.01
CA GLN A 201 1.84 -14.68 -7.75
C GLN A 201 2.63 -15.89 -7.25
N ALA A 202 3.27 -16.61 -8.18
CA ALA A 202 4.10 -17.76 -7.83
C ALA A 202 5.50 -17.38 -7.33
N ASP A 203 6.03 -16.20 -7.67
CA ASP A 203 7.31 -15.70 -7.17
C ASP A 203 7.08 -14.39 -6.43
N ASN A 204 7.43 -14.35 -5.15
CA ASN A 204 7.13 -13.23 -4.27
C ASN A 204 8.40 -12.72 -3.60
N ARG A 205 8.59 -11.41 -3.64
CA ARG A 205 9.71 -10.75 -2.99
C ARG A 205 9.38 -10.47 -1.53
N VAL A 206 10.25 -10.87 -0.62
CA VAL A 206 10.16 -10.54 0.81
C VAL A 206 11.46 -9.91 1.25
N HIS A 207 11.38 -8.70 1.81
CA HIS A 207 12.52 -7.99 2.34
C HIS A 207 12.37 -7.78 3.84
N VAL A 208 13.44 -8.01 4.60
CA VAL A 208 13.41 -7.93 6.06
C VAL A 208 14.43 -6.91 6.55
N TYR A 209 13.99 -5.98 7.39
CA TYR A 209 14.83 -4.96 8.02
C TYR A 209 14.57 -4.83 9.52
N PRO A 210 15.59 -4.67 10.37
CA PRO A 210 17.01 -4.81 10.05
C PRO A 210 17.37 -6.27 9.74
N ALA A 211 18.39 -6.46 8.90
CA ALA A 211 18.90 -7.78 8.49
C ALA A 211 19.17 -8.68 9.70
N SER A 212 18.68 -9.91 9.66
CA SER A 212 18.78 -10.93 10.69
C SER A 212 19.96 -11.87 10.43
N LYS A 213 20.47 -12.49 11.49
CA LYS A 213 21.41 -13.63 11.34
C LYS A 213 20.66 -14.94 11.08
N ARG A 214 19.35 -14.95 11.33
CA ARG A 214 18.50 -16.10 11.07
C ARG A 214 17.89 -15.93 9.68
N PRO A 215 18.10 -16.88 8.75
CA PRO A 215 17.52 -16.78 7.43
C PRO A 215 16.02 -17.09 7.48
N LEU A 216 15.25 -16.39 6.65
CA LEU A 216 13.84 -16.70 6.42
C LEU A 216 13.69 -18.13 5.89
N LYS A 217 12.79 -18.89 6.49
CA LYS A 217 12.37 -20.22 6.04
C LYS A 217 10.90 -20.20 5.69
N ALA A 218 10.48 -21.07 4.78
CA ALA A 218 9.08 -21.25 4.44
C ALA A 218 8.69 -22.73 4.45
N GLN A 219 7.44 -23.00 4.85
CA GLN A 219 6.73 -24.24 4.58
C GLN A 219 5.64 -23.96 3.53
N GLY A 220 5.56 -24.80 2.49
CA GLY A 220 4.64 -24.61 1.36
C GLY A 220 5.22 -23.79 0.20
N ALA A 221 6.47 -23.34 0.29
CA ALA A 221 7.20 -22.65 -0.77
C ALA A 221 8.72 -22.90 -0.64
N VAL A 222 9.45 -22.66 -1.72
CA VAL A 222 10.92 -22.63 -1.73
C VAL A 222 11.39 -21.20 -1.46
N VAL A 223 12.32 -21.02 -0.53
CA VAL A 223 12.95 -19.72 -0.26
C VAL A 223 14.32 -19.66 -0.92
N ARG A 224 14.56 -18.62 -1.71
CA ARG A 224 15.86 -18.29 -2.29
C ARG A 224 16.38 -17.00 -1.66
N VAL A 225 17.66 -16.97 -1.31
CA VAL A 225 18.33 -15.77 -0.82
C VAL A 225 18.76 -14.93 -2.02
N ASP A 226 18.44 -13.65 -2.00
CA ASP A 226 18.80 -12.72 -3.05
C ASP A 226 19.73 -11.63 -2.58
N LYS A 227 20.19 -10.83 -3.55
CA LYS A 227 20.85 -9.58 -3.24
C LYS A 227 19.93 -8.69 -2.38
N PRO A 228 20.44 -8.15 -1.26
CA PRO A 228 19.71 -7.17 -0.46
C PRO A 228 19.14 -6.04 -1.30
N LEU A 229 17.88 -5.70 -1.03
CA LEU A 229 17.18 -4.57 -1.66
C LEU A 229 17.94 -3.28 -1.42
N PHE A 230 18.43 -3.15 -0.18
CA PHE A 230 19.21 -2.02 0.27
C PHE A 230 20.13 -2.43 1.44
N ASN A 231 21.07 -1.57 1.79
CA ASN A 231 21.98 -1.82 2.91
C ASN A 231 21.20 -2.03 4.23
N GLY A 232 21.44 -3.16 4.88
CA GLY A 232 20.78 -3.52 6.14
C GLY A 232 19.50 -4.30 5.97
N PHE A 233 19.14 -4.72 4.75
CA PHE A 233 18.07 -5.66 4.48
C PHE A 233 18.61 -7.07 4.23
N ASP A 234 17.81 -8.08 4.59
CA ASP A 234 17.84 -9.38 3.90
C ASP A 234 16.74 -9.41 2.85
N SER A 235 17.01 -10.05 1.70
CA SER A 235 16.06 -10.19 0.61
C SER A 235 15.90 -11.65 0.23
N TYR A 236 14.65 -12.04 -0.02
CA TYR A 236 14.29 -13.38 -0.40
C TYR A 236 13.27 -13.39 -1.55
N SER A 237 13.32 -14.45 -2.34
CA SER A 237 12.26 -14.88 -3.25
C SER A 237 11.58 -16.09 -2.64
N VAL A 238 10.29 -15.97 -2.34
CA VAL A 238 9.41 -17.04 -1.87
C VAL A 238 8.64 -17.56 -3.09
N VAL A 239 9.03 -18.75 -3.56
CA VAL A 239 8.59 -19.33 -4.82
C VAL A 239 7.67 -20.52 -4.57
N PHE A 240 6.44 -20.43 -5.04
CA PHE A 240 5.45 -21.49 -5.04
C PHE A 240 5.59 -22.40 -6.26
N GLU A 241 5.27 -23.67 -6.09
CA GLU A 241 5.02 -24.55 -7.23
C GLU A 241 3.74 -24.10 -7.94
N VAL A 242 3.86 -23.78 -9.23
CA VAL A 242 2.73 -23.30 -10.03
C VAL A 242 1.69 -24.41 -10.16
N GLN A 243 0.50 -24.15 -9.63
CA GLN A 243 -0.64 -25.05 -9.76
C GLN A 243 -1.64 -24.44 -10.73
N LYS A 244 -2.19 -25.28 -11.62
CA LYS A 244 -3.23 -24.91 -12.57
C LYS A 244 -4.49 -25.71 -12.22
N PRO A 245 -5.37 -25.18 -11.35
CA PRO A 245 -6.61 -25.86 -11.01
C PRO A 245 -7.41 -26.17 -12.27
N ASP A 246 -7.74 -27.45 -12.47
CA ASP A 246 -8.63 -27.88 -13.54
C ASP A 246 -10.07 -27.57 -13.13
N VAL A 247 -10.65 -26.58 -13.82
CA VAL A 247 -12.04 -26.15 -13.66
C VAL A 247 -12.68 -26.11 -15.04
N THR A 248 -13.77 -26.85 -15.22
CA THR A 248 -14.54 -26.90 -16.47
C THR A 248 -15.77 -26.01 -16.39
N PHE A 249 -15.94 -25.13 -17.37
CA PHE A 249 -17.14 -24.31 -17.55
C PHE A 249 -17.97 -24.87 -18.70
N THR A 250 -19.21 -25.29 -18.43
CA THR A 250 -20.12 -25.79 -19.47
C THR A 250 -21.30 -24.85 -19.64
N LYS A 251 -21.45 -24.29 -20.85
CA LYS A 251 -22.57 -23.43 -21.21
C LYS A 251 -23.85 -24.24 -21.32
N ILE A 252 -24.87 -23.87 -20.54
CA ILE A 252 -26.20 -24.51 -20.56
C ILE A 252 -27.16 -23.68 -21.42
N SER A 253 -27.08 -22.37 -21.32
CA SER A 253 -27.85 -21.41 -22.13
C SER A 253 -27.04 -20.12 -22.31
N ALA A 254 -27.60 -19.12 -23.00
CA ALA A 254 -26.98 -17.81 -23.16
C ALA A 254 -26.63 -17.14 -21.81
N ASN A 255 -27.37 -17.45 -20.75
CA ASN A 255 -27.26 -16.81 -19.45
C ASN A 255 -26.98 -17.77 -18.28
N LYS A 256 -26.63 -19.03 -18.56
CA LYS A 256 -26.37 -20.04 -17.53
C LYS A 256 -25.18 -20.92 -17.87
N TYR A 257 -24.30 -21.09 -16.89
CA TYR A 257 -23.14 -21.98 -16.95
C TYR A 257 -23.12 -22.91 -15.75
N THR A 258 -22.57 -24.11 -15.93
CA THR A 258 -22.14 -24.96 -14.83
C THR A 258 -20.63 -24.88 -14.69
N VAL A 259 -20.14 -24.99 -13.46
CA VAL A 259 -18.72 -24.96 -13.11
C VAL A 259 -18.40 -26.20 -12.30
N ARG A 260 -17.51 -27.04 -12.84
CA ARG A 260 -17.02 -28.26 -12.20
C ARG A 260 -15.55 -28.10 -11.84
N VAL A 261 -15.19 -28.38 -10.59
CA VAL A 261 -13.80 -28.39 -10.12
C VAL A 261 -13.28 -29.82 -10.18
N ASN A 262 -12.39 -30.12 -11.12
CA ASN A 262 -11.89 -31.48 -11.37
C ASN A 262 -10.62 -31.82 -10.57
N SER A 263 -9.94 -30.82 -10.02
CA SER A 263 -8.67 -30.96 -9.29
C SER A 263 -8.87 -30.74 -7.79
N ASP A 264 -7.97 -31.32 -6.97
CA ASP A 264 -7.96 -31.01 -5.54
C ASP A 264 -7.30 -29.65 -5.31
N ILE A 265 -8.10 -28.69 -4.84
CA ILE A 265 -7.66 -27.32 -4.57
C ILE A 265 -7.28 -27.10 -3.08
N SER A 266 -7.25 -28.18 -2.28
CA SER A 266 -7.05 -28.11 -0.83
C SER A 266 -5.66 -27.62 -0.39
N THR A 267 -4.66 -27.80 -1.26
CA THR A 267 -3.27 -27.39 -1.05
C THR A 267 -3.06 -25.88 -1.20
N LEU A 268 -3.94 -25.21 -1.94
CA LEU A 268 -3.92 -23.77 -2.16
C LEU A 268 -4.48 -23.00 -0.95
N ASN A 269 -4.27 -21.69 -0.92
CA ASN A 269 -5.04 -20.83 -0.02
C ASN A 269 -6.47 -20.69 -0.51
N ASP A 270 -6.63 -20.43 -1.81
CA ASP A 270 -7.90 -20.28 -2.50
C ASP A 270 -7.72 -20.55 -4.00
N VAL A 271 -8.85 -20.69 -4.70
CA VAL A 271 -8.95 -20.56 -6.15
C VAL A 271 -10.05 -19.55 -6.42
N PHE A 272 -9.73 -18.51 -7.18
CA PHE A 272 -10.69 -17.51 -7.62
C PHE A 272 -11.14 -17.81 -9.04
N LEU A 273 -12.44 -17.72 -9.28
CA LEU A 273 -12.99 -17.60 -10.62
C LEU A 273 -13.15 -16.13 -10.94
N ARG A 274 -12.45 -15.64 -11.96
CA ARG A 274 -12.61 -14.31 -12.53
C ARG A 274 -13.56 -14.40 -13.71
N ILE A 275 -14.73 -13.83 -13.56
CA ILE A 275 -15.80 -13.90 -14.56
C ILE A 275 -15.97 -12.51 -15.17
N ASP A 276 -15.50 -12.33 -16.40
CA ASP A 276 -15.71 -11.10 -17.15
C ASP A 276 -17.05 -11.18 -17.88
N TYR A 277 -18.01 -10.38 -17.42
CA TYR A 277 -19.31 -10.26 -18.03
C TYR A 277 -19.82 -8.82 -17.97
N VAL A 278 -20.72 -8.50 -18.89
CA VAL A 278 -21.57 -7.30 -18.86
C VAL A 278 -23.02 -7.75 -18.76
N GLY A 279 -23.73 -7.25 -17.76
CA GLY A 279 -25.13 -7.57 -17.47
C GLY A 279 -25.60 -6.74 -16.29
N ASP A 280 -26.75 -7.10 -15.70
CA ASP A 280 -27.25 -6.49 -14.47
C ASP A 280 -26.52 -7.08 -13.25
N ARG A 281 -26.69 -8.39 -13.05
CA ARG A 281 -26.08 -9.13 -11.95
C ARG A 281 -25.80 -10.59 -12.31
N ALA A 282 -24.85 -11.19 -11.63
CA ALA A 282 -24.56 -12.61 -11.70
C ALA A 282 -24.85 -13.27 -10.34
N LEU A 283 -25.31 -14.51 -10.36
CA LEU A 283 -25.63 -15.32 -9.18
C LEU A 283 -24.87 -16.64 -9.25
N ALA A 284 -24.36 -17.13 -8.12
CA ALA A 284 -23.75 -18.45 -8.00
C ALA A 284 -24.56 -19.34 -7.07
N PHE A 285 -24.81 -20.58 -7.46
CA PHE A 285 -25.55 -21.57 -6.68
C PHE A 285 -24.78 -22.88 -6.58
N ILE A 286 -24.94 -23.61 -5.47
CA ILE A 286 -24.61 -25.04 -5.37
C ILE A 286 -25.84 -25.73 -4.79
N ASP A 287 -26.28 -26.81 -5.42
CA ASP A 287 -27.44 -27.61 -4.95
C ASP A 287 -28.68 -26.76 -4.63
N GLY A 288 -29.01 -25.83 -5.55
CA GLY A 288 -30.15 -24.91 -5.41
C GLY A 288 -29.98 -23.79 -4.37
N THR A 289 -28.90 -23.80 -3.58
CA THR A 289 -28.63 -22.78 -2.56
C THR A 289 -27.82 -21.64 -3.16
N LEU A 290 -28.31 -20.40 -3.02
CA LEU A 290 -27.57 -19.20 -3.42
C LEU A 290 -26.33 -19.06 -2.56
N LEU A 291 -25.16 -18.99 -3.19
CA LEU A 291 -23.89 -18.76 -2.53
C LEU A 291 -23.60 -17.28 -2.34
N THR A 292 -23.70 -16.55 -3.45
CA THR A 292 -23.41 -15.11 -3.53
C THR A 292 -23.91 -14.58 -4.87
N ASP A 293 -24.06 -13.26 -4.92
CA ASP A 293 -24.35 -12.49 -6.11
C ASP A 293 -23.23 -11.47 -6.39
N HIS A 294 -23.32 -10.84 -7.55
CA HIS A 294 -22.44 -9.76 -7.97
C HIS A 294 -23.21 -8.80 -8.88
N PHE A 295 -23.33 -7.53 -8.46
CA PHE A 295 -23.85 -6.46 -9.30
C PHE A 295 -22.75 -5.94 -10.22
N TYR A 296 -23.06 -5.81 -11.50
CA TYR A 296 -22.08 -5.36 -12.48
C TYR A 296 -21.71 -3.90 -12.24
N HIS A 297 -20.41 -3.64 -12.08
CA HIS A 297 -19.85 -2.32 -11.82
C HIS A 297 -18.60 -2.05 -12.67
N GLY A 298 -18.47 -2.73 -13.81
CA GLY A 298 -17.39 -2.52 -14.78
C GLY A 298 -16.09 -3.29 -14.52
N ARG A 299 -16.04 -4.14 -13.48
CA ARG A 299 -14.91 -5.03 -13.19
C ARG A 299 -15.35 -6.50 -13.24
N PRO A 300 -14.44 -7.43 -13.60
CA PRO A 300 -14.72 -8.86 -13.51
C PRO A 300 -15.16 -9.25 -12.10
N TRP A 301 -16.10 -10.19 -12.01
CA TRP A 301 -16.50 -10.76 -10.74
C TRP A 301 -15.42 -11.74 -10.26
N GLU A 302 -14.83 -11.48 -9.09
CA GLU A 302 -13.95 -12.42 -8.41
C GLU A 302 -14.74 -13.28 -7.41
N LEU A 303 -14.82 -14.58 -7.67
CA LEU A 303 -15.54 -15.55 -6.84
C LEU A 303 -14.56 -16.54 -6.19
N SER A 304 -14.41 -16.47 -4.86
CA SER A 304 -13.62 -17.42 -4.06
C SER A 304 -14.27 -18.80 -4.01
N LEU A 305 -13.47 -19.86 -4.17
CA LEU A 305 -13.92 -21.25 -4.05
C LEU A 305 -13.61 -21.87 -2.69
N ARG A 306 -12.69 -21.28 -1.89
CA ARG A 306 -12.18 -21.84 -0.62
C ARG A 306 -13.28 -22.29 0.32
N ALA A 307 -14.26 -21.43 0.61
CA ALA A 307 -15.32 -21.74 1.58
C ALA A 307 -16.26 -22.87 1.10
N LYS A 308 -16.21 -23.22 -0.19
CA LYS A 308 -17.10 -24.18 -0.85
C LYS A 308 -16.36 -25.38 -1.42
N ALA A 309 -15.05 -25.48 -1.22
CA ALA A 309 -14.21 -26.53 -1.77
C ALA A 309 -14.72 -27.94 -1.46
N ALA A 310 -15.26 -28.17 -0.26
CA ALA A 310 -15.84 -29.47 0.10
C ALA A 310 -17.13 -29.80 -0.68
N ALA A 311 -18.01 -28.82 -0.88
CA ALA A 311 -19.25 -29.01 -1.64
C ALA A 311 -18.97 -29.20 -3.14
N LEU A 312 -17.98 -28.47 -3.67
CA LEU A 312 -17.55 -28.54 -5.07
C LEU A 312 -16.90 -29.88 -5.46
N LYS A 313 -16.53 -30.72 -4.49
CA LYS A 313 -16.09 -32.11 -4.75
C LYS A 313 -17.23 -33.04 -5.14
N GLN A 314 -18.47 -32.67 -4.82
CA GLN A 314 -19.65 -33.52 -5.00
C GLN A 314 -20.67 -32.93 -5.97
N GLN A 315 -20.72 -31.60 -6.08
CA GLN A 315 -21.76 -30.88 -6.80
C GLN A 315 -21.13 -29.82 -7.70
N ASP A 316 -21.68 -29.66 -8.89
CA ASP A 316 -21.33 -28.54 -9.77
C ASP A 316 -21.94 -27.25 -9.24
N MET A 317 -21.23 -26.14 -9.41
CA MET A 317 -21.78 -24.81 -9.19
C MET A 317 -22.54 -24.36 -10.45
N VAL A 318 -23.64 -23.63 -10.27
CA VAL A 318 -24.37 -22.99 -11.36
C VAL A 318 -24.17 -21.48 -11.29
N LEU A 319 -23.70 -20.89 -12.38
CA LEU A 319 -23.66 -19.44 -12.59
C LEU A 319 -24.87 -19.01 -13.42
N PHE A 320 -25.58 -17.98 -12.97
CA PHE A 320 -26.74 -17.44 -13.65
C PHE A 320 -26.64 -15.91 -13.79
N PHE A 321 -26.74 -15.43 -15.03
CA PHE A 321 -26.51 -14.03 -15.36
C PHE A 321 -27.82 -13.35 -15.78
N HIS A 322 -28.06 -12.16 -15.26
CA HIS A 322 -29.22 -11.36 -15.63
C HIS A 322 -28.79 -10.31 -16.67
N PRO A 323 -29.56 -10.15 -17.76
CA PRO A 323 -29.30 -9.09 -18.73
C PRO A 323 -29.52 -7.71 -18.09
N LEU A 324 -28.71 -6.75 -18.52
CA LEU A 324 -28.95 -5.34 -18.27
C LEU A 324 -30.00 -4.84 -19.26
N HIS A 325 -30.96 -4.03 -18.80
CA HIS A 325 -31.98 -3.44 -19.66
C HIS A 325 -31.72 -1.95 -19.87
N ALA A 326 -31.97 -1.47 -21.09
CA ALA A 326 -31.62 -0.10 -21.49
C ALA A 326 -32.38 0.99 -20.72
N ASP A 327 -33.53 0.65 -20.12
CA ASP A 327 -34.39 1.54 -19.35
C ASP A 327 -34.03 1.60 -17.86
N TYR A 328 -33.06 0.80 -17.39
CA TYR A 328 -32.63 0.84 -15.99
C TYR A 328 -31.90 2.15 -15.66
N GLU A 329 -32.24 2.77 -14.53
CA GLU A 329 -31.67 4.05 -14.12
C GLU A 329 -30.13 4.02 -14.02
N GLN A 330 -29.57 2.89 -13.58
CA GLN A 330 -28.13 2.69 -13.47
C GLN A 330 -27.40 2.90 -14.80
N VAL A 331 -28.02 2.54 -15.93
CA VAL A 331 -27.44 2.69 -17.28
C VAL A 331 -27.07 4.15 -17.56
N LYS A 332 -27.85 5.12 -17.07
CA LYS A 332 -27.61 6.55 -17.29
C LYS A 332 -26.30 7.05 -16.67
N THR A 333 -25.79 6.35 -15.67
CA THR A 333 -24.57 6.71 -14.93
C THR A 333 -23.36 5.91 -15.36
N MET A 334 -23.55 4.82 -16.12
CA MET A 334 -22.47 3.97 -16.60
C MET A 334 -21.84 4.55 -17.87
N THR A 335 -20.51 4.53 -17.93
CA THR A 335 -19.76 4.96 -19.11
C THR A 335 -19.24 3.74 -19.89
N ALA A 336 -19.12 3.87 -21.22
CA ALA A 336 -18.51 2.85 -22.09
C ALA A 336 -19.20 1.47 -22.08
N LEU A 337 -20.54 1.45 -21.99
CA LEU A 337 -21.31 0.22 -22.21
C LEU A 337 -21.30 -0.20 -23.69
N PRO A 338 -21.23 -1.51 -23.99
CA PRO A 338 -21.55 -2.04 -25.31
C PRO A 338 -22.97 -1.68 -25.77
N GLU A 339 -23.24 -1.85 -27.07
CA GLU A 339 -24.57 -1.66 -27.62
C GLU A 339 -25.58 -2.68 -27.06
N PHE A 340 -26.81 -2.21 -26.85
CA PHE A 340 -27.93 -3.06 -26.43
C PHE A 340 -28.57 -3.70 -27.67
N GLU A 341 -28.80 -5.00 -27.62
CA GLU A 341 -29.56 -5.74 -28.62
C GLU A 341 -30.99 -5.93 -28.13
N GLN A 342 -31.96 -5.42 -28.88
CA GLN A 342 -33.40 -5.48 -28.52
C GLN A 342 -33.70 -4.93 -27.11
N GLY A 343 -32.96 -3.90 -26.68
CA GLY A 343 -33.13 -3.27 -25.37
C GLY A 343 -32.50 -4.04 -24.21
N THR A 344 -31.76 -5.12 -24.48
CA THR A 344 -31.05 -5.92 -23.48
C THR A 344 -29.56 -6.01 -23.79
N LEU A 345 -28.75 -6.17 -22.75
CA LEU A 345 -27.31 -6.37 -22.86
C LEU A 345 -26.89 -7.46 -21.89
N LEU A 346 -26.46 -8.60 -22.44
CA LEU A 346 -25.79 -9.65 -21.71
C LEU A 346 -24.64 -10.20 -22.54
N ASN A 347 -23.42 -10.03 -22.06
CA ASN A 347 -22.23 -10.53 -22.72
C ASN A 347 -21.28 -11.16 -21.70
N ILE A 348 -21.13 -12.48 -21.74
CA ILE A 348 -20.15 -13.22 -20.94
C ILE A 348 -18.89 -13.35 -21.80
N ARG A 349 -17.86 -12.58 -21.45
CA ARG A 349 -16.64 -12.40 -22.25
C ARG A 349 -15.60 -13.47 -21.97
N GLY A 350 -15.53 -13.98 -20.73
CA GLY A 350 -14.57 -15.01 -20.40
C GLY A 350 -14.59 -15.44 -18.94
N PHE A 351 -13.88 -16.54 -18.71
CA PHE A 351 -13.63 -17.10 -17.40
C PHE A 351 -12.12 -17.30 -17.24
N GLU A 352 -11.58 -16.87 -16.11
CA GLU A 352 -10.20 -17.13 -15.71
C GLU A 352 -10.19 -17.81 -14.34
N VAL A 353 -9.27 -18.76 -14.17
CA VAL A 353 -9.08 -19.51 -12.94
C VAL A 353 -7.74 -19.09 -12.34
N VAL A 354 -7.78 -18.47 -11.16
CA VAL A 354 -6.60 -17.90 -10.51
C VAL A 354 -6.33 -18.67 -9.22
N ALA A 355 -5.18 -19.32 -9.15
CA ALA A 355 -4.71 -19.94 -7.91
C ALA A 355 -4.16 -18.88 -6.96
N GLU A 356 -4.53 -18.98 -5.69
CA GLU A 356 -3.92 -18.20 -4.60
C GLU A 356 -3.15 -19.15 -3.67
N TYR A 357 -1.89 -18.83 -3.46
CA TYR A 357 -0.94 -19.63 -2.70
C TYR A 357 -0.85 -19.15 -1.25
N LYS A 358 -0.39 -20.03 -0.36
CA LYS A 358 0.00 -19.69 1.02
C LYS A 358 1.31 -20.37 1.40
N ALA A 359 2.15 -19.66 2.13
CA ALA A 359 3.31 -20.23 2.82
C ALA A 359 3.31 -19.77 4.28
N SER A 360 3.81 -20.63 5.16
CA SER A 360 4.12 -20.24 6.53
C SER A 360 5.60 -19.90 6.62
N LEU A 361 5.92 -18.68 7.03
CA LEU A 361 7.29 -18.18 7.13
C LEU A 361 7.76 -18.13 8.59
N THR A 362 9.04 -18.41 8.80
CA THR A 362 9.71 -18.30 10.10
C THR A 362 11.06 -17.60 9.95
N ASN A 363 11.40 -16.74 10.90
CA ASN A 363 12.65 -15.96 10.94
C ASN A 363 13.34 -16.08 12.29
#